data_AF-A0A9D5J732-F1
#
_entry.id   AF-A0A9D5J732-F1
#
_cell.length_a   1.000
_cell.length_b   1.000
_cell.length_c   1.000
_cell.angle_alpha   90.00
_cell.angle_beta   90.00
_cell.angle_gamma   90.00
#
_symmetry.space_group_name_H-M   'P 1'
#
loop_
_entity.id
_entity.type
_entity.pdbx_description
1 polymer ?
#
loop_
_entity_poly.entity_id
_entity_poly.type
_entity_poly.pdbx_seq_one_letter_code
_entity_poly.pdbx_strand_id
1 'polypeptide(L)'
;MEPPTQSVFIAHTATWEPGGKPRGNELVARPGAAPNYHLTHRFVVGGDGGWDYLTYDPATKRLFISRSTHVMVTDPMSGTVVGDIRDTPGVHGIALAPDLGKGFTSNGADGSVTVFDLHSLKTTESSTRRRRIRTPSSTTLQQNAFDV
;
A
#
# COMPACT_ATOMS: atom_id res chain seq x y z
N MET A 1 29.47 -1.72 -29.56
CA MET A 1 28.14 -2.18 -29.98
C MET A 1 27.20 -1.98 -28.82
N GLU A 2 26.38 -0.93 -28.84
CA GLU A 2 25.26 -0.79 -27.91
C GLU A 2 24.14 -1.78 -28.29
N PRO A 3 23.41 -2.35 -27.32
CA PRO A 3 22.23 -3.15 -27.63
C PRO A 3 21.09 -2.26 -28.14
N PRO A 4 20.31 -2.70 -29.14
CA PRO A 4 19.19 -1.90 -29.62
C PRO A 4 18.10 -1.79 -28.56
N THR A 5 17.80 -0.56 -28.13
CA THR A 5 16.63 -0.28 -27.30
C THR A 5 15.37 -0.47 -28.15
N GLN A 6 14.54 -1.46 -27.82
CA GLN A 6 13.21 -1.61 -28.41
C GLN A 6 12.23 -0.72 -27.65
N SER A 7 11.58 0.21 -28.37
CA SER A 7 10.50 1.02 -27.82
C SER A 7 9.16 0.41 -28.20
N VAL A 8 8.32 0.13 -27.20
CA VAL A 8 6.92 -0.28 -27.39
C VAL A 8 6.04 0.97 -27.33
N PHE A 9 5.32 1.26 -28.41
CA PHE A 9 4.31 2.31 -28.44
C PHE A 9 2.93 1.69 -28.24
N ILE A 10 2.22 2.09 -27.18
CA ILE A 10 0.77 1.79 -27.04
C ILE A 10 0.01 3.02 -27.55
N ALA A 11 -0.55 2.93 -28.75
CA ALA A 11 -1.53 3.90 -29.23
C ALA A 11 -2.93 3.49 -28.74
N HIS A 12 -3.47 4.23 -27.77
CA HIS A 12 -4.92 4.21 -27.50
C HIS A 12 -5.59 5.05 -28.59
N THR A 13 -6.62 4.52 -29.24
CA THR A 13 -7.36 5.09 -30.40
C THR A 13 -6.67 4.92 -31.76
N ALA A 14 -6.70 3.70 -32.29
CA ALA A 14 -6.81 3.50 -33.74
C ALA A 14 -8.23 3.02 -34.03
N THR A 15 -9.07 3.87 -34.62
CA THR A 15 -10.31 3.43 -35.26
C THR A 15 -9.92 2.69 -36.54
N TRP A 16 -10.17 1.37 -36.55
CA TRP A 16 -9.84 0.48 -37.66
C TRP A 16 -10.97 0.49 -38.71
N GLU A 17 -10.65 0.81 -39.97
CA GLU A 17 -11.52 0.56 -41.13
C GLU A 17 -10.97 -0.64 -41.95
N PRO A 18 -11.78 -1.67 -42.25
CA PRO A 18 -11.33 -2.80 -43.05
C PRO A 18 -11.05 -2.39 -44.51
N GLY A 19 -9.77 -2.47 -44.92
CA GLY A 19 -9.37 -2.48 -46.34
C GLY A 19 -8.60 -1.25 -46.86
N GLY A 20 -8.36 -0.22 -46.04
CA GLY A 20 -7.59 0.95 -46.44
C GLY A 20 -6.08 0.80 -46.23
N LYS A 21 -5.29 0.73 -47.31
CA LYS A 21 -3.82 0.85 -47.23
C LYS A 21 -3.48 2.24 -46.64
N PRO A 22 -2.72 2.34 -45.52
CA PRO A 22 -2.42 3.63 -44.93
C PRO A 22 -1.62 4.46 -45.92
N ARG A 23 -2.18 5.63 -46.31
CA ARG A 23 -1.47 6.61 -47.13
C ARG A 23 -0.39 7.22 -46.27
N GLY A 24 0.82 7.33 -46.81
CA GLY A 24 1.99 7.86 -46.11
C GLY A 24 1.77 9.32 -45.69
N ASN A 25 1.35 9.51 -44.45
CA ASN A 25 1.74 10.62 -43.62
C ASN A 25 2.14 10.01 -42.27
N GLU A 26 3.44 9.99 -42.04
CA GLU A 26 4.03 9.59 -40.76
C GLU A 26 3.33 10.38 -39.66
N LEU A 27 2.49 9.70 -38.87
CA LEU A 27 1.97 10.23 -37.62
C LEU A 27 3.17 10.35 -36.69
N VAL A 28 3.88 11.48 -36.80
CA VAL A 28 4.95 11.84 -35.87
C VAL A 28 4.27 12.01 -34.52
N ALA A 29 4.32 10.96 -33.71
CA ALA A 29 3.98 11.02 -32.31
C ALA A 29 4.88 12.11 -31.70
N ARG A 30 4.29 13.26 -31.34
CA ARG A 30 5.02 14.24 -30.54
C ARG A 30 5.28 13.56 -29.20
N PRO A 31 6.55 13.35 -28.79
CA PRO A 31 6.80 12.97 -27.41
C PRO A 31 6.14 14.04 -26.54
N GLY A 32 5.23 13.62 -25.65
CA GLY A 32 4.70 14.52 -24.63
C GLY A 32 5.88 15.13 -23.89
N ALA A 33 5.85 16.45 -23.67
CA ALA A 33 6.93 17.12 -22.94
C ALA A 33 7.15 16.38 -21.62
N ALA A 34 8.40 15.97 -21.36
CA ALA A 34 8.73 15.34 -20.10
C ALA A 34 8.36 16.31 -18.97
N PRO A 35 7.67 15.84 -17.91
CA PRO A 35 7.34 16.70 -16.80
C PRO A 35 8.61 17.27 -16.17
N ASN A 36 8.69 18.59 -16.05
CA ASN A 36 9.81 19.30 -15.45
C ASN A 36 9.72 19.28 -13.93
N TYR A 37 10.06 18.13 -13.33
CA TYR A 37 10.18 18.02 -11.88
C TYR A 37 11.49 18.65 -11.40
N HIS A 38 11.42 19.42 -10.32
CA HIS A 38 12.60 19.93 -9.61
C HIS A 38 12.42 19.70 -8.11
N LEU A 39 13.55 19.46 -7.43
CA LEU A 39 13.56 19.30 -5.98
C LEU A 39 13.23 20.64 -5.32
N THR A 40 12.11 20.70 -4.61
CA THR A 40 11.70 21.90 -3.86
C THR A 40 12.26 21.87 -2.44
N HIS A 41 12.21 20.72 -1.78
CA HIS A 41 12.65 20.54 -0.41
C HIS A 41 13.29 19.17 -0.19
N ARG A 42 14.27 19.12 0.72
CA ARG A 42 14.85 17.87 1.23
C ARG A 42 14.82 17.91 2.74
N PHE A 43 14.10 16.96 3.34
CA PHE A 43 14.03 16.80 4.79
C PHE A 43 14.73 15.52 5.21
N VAL A 44 15.55 15.61 6.26
CA VAL A 44 16.08 14.43 6.96
C VAL A 44 15.08 14.10 8.05
N VAL A 45 14.16 13.20 7.73
CA VAL A 45 13.18 12.70 8.68
C VAL A 45 13.82 11.50 9.39
N GLY A 46 14.24 11.70 10.64
CA GLY A 46 14.93 10.70 11.45
C GLY A 46 14.02 9.55 11.90
N GLY A 47 14.22 9.07 13.13
CA GLY A 47 13.41 8.03 13.75
C GLY A 47 13.96 6.61 13.56
N ASP A 48 13.31 5.66 14.24
CA ASP A 48 13.78 4.28 14.33
C ASP A 48 13.30 3.41 13.16
N GLY A 49 14.06 2.36 12.83
CA GLY A 49 13.71 1.40 11.77
C GLY A 49 14.01 1.86 10.34
N GLY A 50 13.90 0.94 9.38
CA GLY A 50 13.90 1.27 7.95
C GLY A 50 12.54 1.82 7.52
N TRP A 51 12.49 2.55 6.40
CA TRP A 51 11.24 3.00 5.77
C TRP A 51 10.90 2.14 4.55
N ASP A 52 9.62 2.07 4.22
CA ASP A 52 9.13 1.33 3.04
C ASP A 52 8.23 2.21 2.17
N TYR A 53 6.91 2.22 2.40
CA TYR A 53 5.96 2.98 1.59
C TYR A 53 5.62 4.34 2.20
N LEU A 54 5.20 5.24 1.32
CA LEU A 54 4.69 6.56 1.68
C LEU A 54 3.25 6.70 1.18
N THR A 55 2.42 7.36 1.97
CA THR A 55 1.02 7.64 1.62
C THR A 55 0.69 9.07 2.02
N TYR A 56 0.33 9.89 1.06
CA TYR A 56 -0.03 11.30 1.30
C TYR A 56 -1.55 11.44 1.41
N ASP A 57 -2.00 12.08 2.49
CA ASP A 57 -3.38 12.52 2.66
C ASP A 57 -3.54 13.97 2.19
N PRO A 58 -4.20 14.21 1.04
CA PRO A 58 -4.43 15.58 0.57
C PRO A 58 -5.39 16.38 1.45
N ALA A 59 -6.28 15.71 2.20
CA ALA A 59 -7.29 16.39 3.02
C ALA A 59 -6.66 17.02 4.27
N THR A 60 -5.81 16.27 4.97
CA THR A 60 -5.12 16.77 6.17
C THR A 60 -3.70 17.27 5.91
N LYS A 61 -3.21 17.14 4.66
CA LYS A 61 -1.84 17.46 4.24
C LYS A 61 -0.77 16.73 5.06
N ARG A 62 -1.07 15.48 5.45
CA ARG A 62 -0.16 14.64 6.23
C ARG A 62 0.47 13.58 5.33
N LEU A 63 1.74 13.30 5.55
CA LEU A 63 2.47 12.23 4.90
C LEU A 63 2.68 11.09 5.91
N PHE A 64 2.14 9.92 5.60
CA PHE A 64 2.31 8.70 6.39
C PHE A 64 3.48 7.91 5.80
N ILE A 65 4.43 7.54 6.64
CA ILE A 65 5.65 6.82 6.28
C ILE A 65 5.66 5.52 7.07
N SER A 66 5.58 4.36 6.41
CA SER A 66 5.73 3.09 7.11
C SER A 66 7.18 2.91 7.56
N ARG A 67 7.33 2.48 8.81
CA ARG A 67 8.60 2.15 9.45
C ARG A 67 8.53 0.72 9.95
N SER A 68 9.68 0.10 10.24
CA SER A 68 9.74 -1.31 10.63
C SER A 68 8.72 -1.76 11.69
N THR A 69 8.31 -0.89 12.63
CA THR A 69 7.40 -1.23 13.73
C THR A 69 6.26 -0.22 13.98
N HIS A 70 6.22 0.88 13.24
CA HIS A 70 5.30 1.99 13.46
C HIS A 70 5.03 2.73 12.15
N VAL A 71 4.00 3.58 12.12
CA VAL A 71 3.79 4.55 11.04
C VAL A 71 4.10 5.93 11.56
N MET A 72 5.11 6.57 10.97
CA MET A 72 5.44 7.94 11.26
C MET A 72 4.57 8.87 10.41
N VAL A 73 4.01 9.91 11.01
CA VAL A 73 3.18 10.90 10.31
C VAL A 73 3.90 12.22 10.32
N THR A 74 4.12 12.82 9.15
CA THR A 74 4.86 14.06 9.00
C THR A 74 4.07 15.13 8.25
N ASP A 75 4.39 16.39 8.50
CA ASP A 75 4.02 17.49 7.62
C ASP A 75 5.09 17.59 6.50
N PRO A 76 4.75 17.28 5.25
CA PRO A 76 5.71 17.30 4.15
C PRO A 76 6.18 18.70 3.74
N MET A 77 5.54 19.76 4.22
CA MET A 77 5.96 21.15 3.94
C MET A 77 7.06 21.63 4.89
N SER A 78 7.05 21.15 6.13
CA SER A 78 8.02 21.53 7.16
C SER A 78 9.03 20.42 7.49
N GLY A 79 8.74 19.17 7.12
CA GLY A 79 9.51 17.99 7.49
C GLY A 79 9.33 17.56 8.95
N THR A 80 8.41 18.19 9.68
CA THR A 80 8.16 17.90 11.10
C THR A 80 7.36 16.61 11.26
N VAL A 81 7.66 15.85 12.32
CA VAL A 81 6.85 14.70 12.73
C VAL A 81 5.66 15.22 13.54
N VAL A 82 4.45 14.93 13.07
CA VAL A 82 3.19 15.37 13.67
C VAL A 82 2.44 14.24 14.40
N GLY A 83 2.90 13.00 14.24
CA GLY A 83 2.32 11.86 14.93
C GLY A 83 3.08 10.55 14.68
N ASP A 84 2.73 9.54 15.47
CA ASP A 84 3.36 8.24 15.45
C ASP A 84 2.33 7.17 15.83
N ILE A 85 2.03 6.26 14.89
CA ILE A 85 1.09 5.15 15.09
C ILE A 85 1.92 3.91 15.39
N ARG A 86 1.94 3.51 16.67
CA ARG A 86 2.75 2.40 17.18
C ARG A 86 2.05 1.06 16.98
N ASP A 87 2.78 0.00 17.31
CA ASP A 87 2.28 -1.39 17.34
C ASP A 87 1.78 -1.87 15.98
N THR A 88 2.53 -1.53 14.93
CA THR A 88 2.31 -1.99 13.55
C THR A 88 3.53 -2.79 13.08
N PRO A 89 3.75 -4.00 13.64
CA PRO A 89 4.99 -4.74 13.44
C PRO A 89 5.14 -5.20 11.98
N GLY A 90 6.24 -4.80 11.35
CA GLY A 90 6.49 -5.06 9.93
C GLY A 90 5.49 -4.35 9.00
N VAL A 91 5.09 -3.12 9.33
CA VAL A 91 4.15 -2.39 8.47
C VAL A 91 4.76 -2.08 7.10
N HIS A 92 3.98 -2.36 6.05
CA HIS A 92 4.35 -2.05 4.67
C HIS A 92 3.46 -0.95 4.11
N GLY A 93 2.18 -1.25 3.91
CA GLY A 93 1.22 -0.35 3.27
C GLY A 93 0.31 0.35 4.27
N ILE A 94 -0.07 1.59 3.94
CA ILE A 94 -1.09 2.36 4.64
C ILE A 94 -2.20 2.69 3.63
N ALA A 95 -3.44 2.40 3.98
CA ALA A 95 -4.61 2.77 3.20
C ALA A 95 -5.48 3.75 4.01
N LEU A 96 -5.89 4.84 3.38
CA LEU A 96 -6.70 5.88 4.03
C LEU A 96 -8.13 5.80 3.50
N ALA A 97 -9.11 5.88 4.39
CA ALA A 97 -10.53 5.99 4.09
C ALA A 97 -11.10 7.25 4.74
N PRO A 98 -10.89 8.44 4.11
CA PRO A 98 -11.30 9.73 4.67
C PRO A 98 -12.78 9.81 5.00
N ASP A 99 -13.65 9.26 4.14
CA ASP A 99 -15.11 9.26 4.34
C ASP A 99 -15.55 8.52 5.61
N LEU A 100 -14.71 7.61 6.11
CA LEU A 100 -14.95 6.85 7.33
C LEU A 100 -14.17 7.40 8.53
N GLY A 101 -13.30 8.39 8.32
CA GLY A 101 -12.36 8.88 9.32
C GLY A 101 -11.32 7.84 9.75
N LYS A 102 -11.06 6.82 8.92
CA LYS A 102 -10.24 5.66 9.30
C LYS A 102 -9.04 5.46 8.39
N GLY A 103 -7.96 4.96 8.96
CA GLY A 103 -6.80 4.44 8.24
C GLY A 103 -6.53 2.99 8.62
N PHE A 104 -5.83 2.29 7.74
CA PHE A 104 -5.52 0.87 7.87
C PHE A 104 -4.05 0.62 7.57
N THR A 105 -3.41 -0.28 8.31
CA THR A 105 -2.03 -0.71 8.05
C THR A 105 -1.98 -2.21 7.76
N SER A 106 -1.08 -2.62 6.86
CA SER A 106 -0.73 -4.02 6.67
C SER A 106 0.52 -4.38 7.47
N ASN A 107 0.37 -5.20 8.51
CA ASN A 107 1.46 -5.56 9.43
C ASN A 107 2.00 -6.94 9.06
N GLY A 108 3.10 -6.97 8.30
CA GLY A 108 3.66 -8.19 7.73
C GLY A 108 4.30 -9.13 8.76
N ALA A 109 4.80 -8.61 9.88
CA ALA A 109 5.54 -9.44 10.84
C ALA A 109 4.63 -10.37 11.65
N ASP A 110 3.39 -9.97 11.92
CA ASP A 110 2.41 -10.77 12.68
C ASP A 110 1.15 -11.13 11.88
N GLY A 111 1.06 -10.68 10.62
CA GLY A 111 -0.08 -10.94 9.74
C GLY A 111 -1.37 -10.29 10.22
N SER A 112 -1.26 -9.13 10.89
CA SER A 112 -2.41 -8.34 11.36
C SER A 112 -2.70 -7.13 10.47
N VAL A 113 -3.89 -6.56 10.68
CA VAL A 113 -4.28 -5.24 10.19
C VAL A 113 -4.60 -4.36 11.38
N THR A 114 -3.97 -3.19 11.45
CA THR A 114 -4.33 -2.14 12.42
C THR A 114 -5.30 -1.16 11.79
N VAL A 115 -6.36 -0.80 12.51
CA VAL A 115 -7.29 0.28 12.18
C VAL A 115 -6.99 1.45 13.11
N PHE A 116 -6.88 2.66 12.57
CA PHE A 116 -6.66 3.87 13.35
C PHE A 116 -7.59 5.00 12.90
N ASP A 117 -7.83 5.97 13.79
CA ASP A 117 -8.60 7.18 13.51
C ASP A 117 -7.70 8.22 12.81
N LEU A 118 -8.14 8.77 11.67
CA LEU A 118 -7.32 9.69 10.86
C LEU A 118 -7.05 11.04 11.53
N HIS A 119 -7.97 11.49 12.38
CA HIS A 119 -7.84 12.79 13.03
C HIS A 119 -6.85 12.71 14.20
N SER A 120 -7.12 11.80 15.13
CA SER A 120 -6.37 11.61 16.38
C SER A 120 -5.13 10.72 16.23
N LEU A 121 -5.03 9.97 15.13
CA LEU A 121 -3.97 8.99 14.86
C LEU A 121 -3.92 7.85 15.87
N LYS A 122 -5.00 7.65 16.64
CA LYS A 122 -5.09 6.59 17.65
C LYS A 122 -5.56 5.30 17.02
N THR A 123 -4.88 4.21 17.35
CA THR A 123 -5.31 2.85 17.02
C THR A 123 -6.66 2.55 17.68
N THR A 124 -7.63 2.12 16.88
CA THR A 124 -8.97 1.73 17.33
C THR A 124 -9.15 0.23 17.38
N GLU A 125 -8.48 -0.53 16.51
CA GLU A 125 -8.60 -2.00 16.45
C GLU A 125 -7.33 -2.60 15.84
N SER A 126 -6.98 -3.83 16.23
CA SER A 126 -6.01 -4.66 15.51
C SER A 126 -6.53 -6.08 15.40
N SER A 127 -6.57 -6.62 14.18
CA SER A 127 -7.10 -7.96 13.89
C SER A 127 -6.03 -8.82 13.23
N THR A 128 -5.56 -9.84 13.95
CA THR A 128 -4.76 -10.93 13.40
C THR A 128 -5.68 -12.05 12.91
N ARG A 129 -5.34 -12.69 11.79
CA ARG A 129 -6.08 -13.85 11.28
C ARG A 129 -6.05 -14.99 12.31
N ARG A 130 -7.06 -15.10 13.17
CA ARG A 130 -7.19 -16.24 14.09
C ARG A 130 -7.46 -17.51 13.28
N ARG A 131 -6.46 -18.39 13.19
CA ARG A 131 -6.62 -19.73 12.63
C ARG A 131 -7.53 -20.54 13.57
N ARG A 132 -8.85 -20.50 13.35
CA ARG A 132 -9.80 -21.37 14.06
C ARG A 132 -9.61 -22.80 13.53
N ILE A 133 -8.67 -23.55 14.12
CA ILE A 133 -8.65 -25.01 13.95
C ILE A 133 -9.83 -25.52 14.77
N ARG A 134 -10.95 -25.80 14.11
CA ARG A 134 -12.02 -26.59 14.70
C ARG A 134 -11.54 -28.04 14.67
N THR A 135 -10.90 -28.51 15.74
CA THR A 135 -10.69 -29.94 15.95
C THR A 135 -12.08 -30.58 16.03
N PRO A 136 -12.48 -31.50 15.14
CA PRO A 136 -13.65 -32.32 15.42
C PRO A 136 -13.27 -33.20 16.61
N SER A 137 -13.95 -33.00 17.74
CA SER A 137 -13.90 -33.91 18.87
C SER A 137 -14.35 -35.29 18.40
N SER A 138 -13.43 -36.26 18.43
CA SER A 138 -13.72 -37.66 18.14
C SER A 138 -14.86 -38.16 19.04
N THR A 139 -15.92 -38.63 18.40
CA THR A 139 -17.08 -39.26 19.03
C THR A 139 -16.64 -40.47 19.87
N THR A 140 -17.10 -40.47 21.12
CA THR A 140 -17.04 -41.55 22.11
C THR A 140 -17.47 -42.90 21.55
N LEU A 141 -16.60 -43.91 21.60
CA LEU A 141 -17.01 -45.33 21.60
C LEU A 141 -16.85 -45.86 23.02
N GLN A 142 -17.97 -46.03 23.72
CA GLN A 142 -18.05 -46.87 24.91
C GLN A 142 -17.81 -48.33 24.48
N GLN A 143 -16.71 -48.92 24.90
CA GLN A 143 -16.59 -50.37 24.97
C GLN A 143 -17.17 -50.80 26.33
N ASN A 144 -18.40 -51.31 26.31
CA ASN A 144 -18.95 -52.05 27.44
C ASN A 144 -18.27 -53.42 27.47
N ALA A 145 -17.47 -53.65 28.51
CA ALA A 145 -17.00 -54.97 28.88
C ALA A 145 -18.21 -55.84 29.27
N PHE A 146 -18.37 -56.97 28.59
CA PHE A 146 -19.21 -58.07 29.05
C PHE A 146 -18.39 -58.89 30.06
N ASP A 147 -18.92 -59.01 31.27
CA ASP A 147 -18.44 -59.95 32.28
C ASP A 147 -19.70 -60.59 32.91
N VAL A 148 -20.06 -61.80 32.42
CA VAL A 148 -20.82 -62.88 33.09
C VAL A 148 -20.45 -64.20 32.43
#